data_AF-A0A841RA33-F1
#
_entry.id   AF-A0A841RA33-F1
#
_cell.length_a   1.000
_cell.length_b   1.000
_cell.length_c   1.000
_cell.angle_alpha   90.00
_cell.angle_beta   90.00
_cell.angle_gamma   90.00
#
_symmetry.space_group_name_H-M   'P 1'
#
loop_
_entity.id
_entity.type
_entity.pdbx_description
1 polymer ?
#
loop_
_entity_poly.entity_id
_entity_poly.type
_entity_poly.pdbx_seq_one_letter_code
_entity_poly.pdbx_strand_id
1 'polypeptide(L)'
;MLDSISPTTVWLIVGIALALAEMALPGLIIGFFSLGAIITTLTTWAGLTNSFAVQMIVFLATSIVFLTFFHSIWKKRIKPGTKGDTTDFNLQLGKIVPVTEFIDPGEGVGKVRYQGALWNARSETKIAPGESARIKGCDNLTLIVEPVDKGE
;
A
#
# COMPACT_ATOMS: atom_id res chain seq x y z
N MET A 1 -3.15 49.46 5.15
CA MET A 1 -2.31 48.68 4.20
C MET A 1 -2.69 47.21 4.09
N LEU A 2 -3.62 46.69 4.91
CA LEU A 2 -4.25 45.38 4.72
C LEU A 2 -5.72 45.52 4.28
N ASP A 3 -6.06 46.66 3.68
CA ASP A 3 -7.38 46.88 3.09
C ASP A 3 -7.39 46.18 1.73
N SER A 4 -8.21 45.14 1.61
CA SER A 4 -8.51 44.40 0.37
C SER A 4 -7.56 43.26 0.00
N ILE A 5 -7.25 42.33 0.91
CA ILE A 5 -6.77 41.02 0.46
C ILE A 5 -7.92 40.34 -0.27
N SER A 6 -7.83 40.25 -1.61
CA SER A 6 -8.85 39.60 -2.41
C SER A 6 -8.96 38.12 -2.02
N PRO A 7 -10.17 37.55 -2.00
CA PRO A 7 -10.36 36.13 -1.69
C PRO A 7 -9.51 35.20 -2.56
N THR A 8 -9.26 35.60 -3.81
CA THR A 8 -8.33 34.90 -4.72
C THR A 8 -6.91 34.78 -4.16
N THR A 9 -6.37 35.86 -3.60
CA THR A 9 -5.01 35.90 -3.05
C THR A 9 -4.90 35.01 -1.81
N VAL A 10 -5.94 34.98 -0.97
CA VAL A 10 -5.98 34.11 0.22
C VAL A 10 -5.90 32.64 -0.20
N TRP A 11 -6.75 32.21 -1.13
CA TRP A 11 -6.78 30.82 -1.59
C TRP A 11 -5.49 30.41 -2.31
N LEU A 12 -4.86 31.33 -3.05
CA LEU A 12 -3.57 31.08 -3.68
C LEU A 12 -2.47 30.85 -2.64
N ILE A 13 -2.39 31.71 -1.62
CA ILE A 13 -1.42 31.57 -0.52
C ILE A 13 -1.66 30.25 0.22
N VAL A 14 -2.92 29.94 0.53
CA VAL A 14 -3.30 28.67 1.19
C VAL A 14 -2.88 27.47 0.35
N GLY A 15 -3.13 27.48 -0.95
CA GLY A 15 -2.72 26.40 -1.86
C GLY A 15 -1.20 26.20 -1.91
N ILE A 16 -0.44 27.29 -1.96
CA ILE A 16 1.04 27.22 -1.93
C ILE A 16 1.54 26.72 -0.58
N ALA A 17 0.98 27.21 0.53
CA ALA A 17 1.35 26.79 1.87
C ALA A 17 1.08 25.29 2.10
N LEU A 18 -0.07 24.79 1.62
CA LEU A 18 -0.40 23.37 1.65
C LEU A 18 0.59 22.55 0.80
N ALA A 19 0.98 23.05 -0.38
CA ALA A 19 1.93 22.36 -1.25
C ALA A 19 3.32 22.26 -0.60
N LEU A 20 3.76 23.31 0.09
CA LEU A 20 5.01 23.29 0.86
C LEU A 20 4.91 22.36 2.08
N ALA A 21 3.76 22.32 2.76
CA ALA A 21 3.53 21.42 3.90
C ALA A 21 3.58 19.94 3.49
N GLU A 22 3.10 19.59 2.30
CA GLU A 22 3.21 18.25 1.73
C GLU A 22 4.69 17.80 1.57
N MET A 23 5.61 18.72 1.29
CA MET A 23 7.05 18.37 1.21
C MET A 23 7.64 18.01 2.58
N ALA A 24 7.09 18.53 3.67
CA ALA A 24 7.52 18.20 5.03
C ALA A 24 6.89 16.90 5.56
N LEU A 25 5.64 16.62 5.15
CA LEU A 25 4.88 15.43 5.52
C LEU A 25 4.44 14.70 4.26
N PRO A 26 5.31 13.85 3.67
CA PRO A 26 4.97 13.10 2.46
C PRO A 26 3.85 12.10 2.78
N GLY A 27 2.62 12.49 2.46
CA GLY A 27 1.39 11.76 2.78
C GLY A 27 0.37 11.76 1.64
N LEU A 28 0.65 12.50 0.58
CA LEU A 28 -0.13 12.75 -0.63
C LEU A 28 -1.47 13.47 -0.41
N ILE A 29 -2.02 13.38 0.80
CA ILE A 29 -3.32 13.95 1.19
C ILE A 29 -3.29 15.49 1.11
N ILE A 30 -2.23 16.14 1.60
CA ILE A 30 -2.12 17.61 1.64
C ILE A 30 -1.96 18.17 0.22
N GLY A 31 -1.30 17.42 -0.67
CA GLY A 31 -1.22 17.71 -2.10
C GLY A 31 -2.60 17.85 -2.77
N PHE A 32 -3.58 17.01 -2.41
CA PHE A 32 -4.94 17.12 -2.98
C PHE A 32 -5.69 18.36 -2.48
N PHE A 33 -5.51 18.74 -1.22
CA PHE A 33 -6.05 20.00 -0.70
C PHE A 33 -5.39 21.21 -1.39
N SER A 34 -4.09 21.13 -1.70
CA SER A 34 -3.39 22.17 -2.47
C SER A 34 -4.01 22.37 -3.85
N LEU A 35 -4.27 21.27 -4.56
CA LEU A 35 -4.96 21.29 -5.86
C LEU A 35 -6.39 21.85 -5.74
N GLY A 36 -7.13 21.46 -4.70
CA GLY A 36 -8.45 22.01 -4.41
C GLY A 36 -8.42 23.53 -4.22
N ALA A 37 -7.44 24.05 -3.47
CA ALA A 37 -7.29 25.50 -3.23
C ALA A 37 -6.95 26.26 -4.52
N ILE A 38 -6.14 25.67 -5.41
CA ILE A 38 -5.83 26.25 -6.72
C ILE A 38 -7.09 26.30 -7.60
N ILE A 39 -7.89 25.24 -7.63
CA ILE A 39 -9.17 25.24 -8.37
C ILE A 39 -10.12 26.30 -7.80
N THR A 40 -10.25 26.40 -6.48
CA THR A 40 -11.07 27.43 -5.84
C THR A 40 -10.59 28.84 -6.23
N THR A 41 -9.27 29.05 -6.27
CA THR A 41 -8.67 30.31 -6.74
C THR A 41 -9.11 30.62 -8.18
N LEU A 42 -9.01 29.65 -9.09
CA LEU A 42 -9.42 29.81 -10.48
C LEU A 42 -10.92 30.10 -10.61
N THR A 43 -11.78 29.39 -9.87
CA THR A 43 -13.24 29.64 -9.89
C THR A 43 -13.63 30.97 -9.26
N THR A 44 -12.86 31.46 -8.28
CA THR A 44 -13.05 32.78 -7.68
C THR A 44 -12.61 33.87 -8.66
N TRP A 45 -11.47 33.66 -9.32
CA TRP A 45 -10.95 34.58 -10.33
C TRP A 45 -11.88 34.69 -11.55
N ALA A 46 -12.50 33.58 -11.97
CA ALA A 46 -13.49 33.55 -13.03
C ALA A 46 -14.86 34.14 -12.63
N GLY A 47 -15.04 34.59 -11.38
CA GLY A 47 -16.29 35.19 -10.91
C GLY A 47 -17.43 34.19 -10.66
N LEU A 48 -17.16 32.88 -10.68
CA LEU A 48 -18.17 31.83 -10.45
C LEU A 48 -18.55 31.70 -8.97
N THR A 49 -17.73 32.23 -8.06
CA THR A 49 -17.93 32.11 -6.62
C THR A 49 -17.95 33.48 -5.93
N ASN A 50 -19.13 34.08 -5.89
CA ASN A 50 -19.37 35.41 -5.34
C ASN A 50 -19.45 35.46 -3.81
N SER A 51 -19.61 34.31 -3.14
CA SER A 51 -19.70 34.23 -1.68
C SER A 51 -18.63 33.29 -1.11
N PHE A 52 -18.07 33.65 0.04
CA PHE A 52 -17.10 32.85 0.78
C PHE A 52 -17.61 31.43 1.08
N ALA A 53 -18.91 31.29 1.37
CA ALA A 53 -19.52 29.98 1.58
C ALA A 53 -19.43 29.09 0.33
N VAL A 54 -19.64 29.67 -0.86
CA VAL A 54 -19.55 28.94 -2.13
C VAL A 54 -18.10 28.56 -2.42
N GLN A 55 -17.13 29.42 -2.11
CA GLN A 55 -15.71 29.10 -2.23
C GLN A 55 -15.29 27.91 -1.36
N MET A 56 -15.77 27.87 -0.11
CA MET A 56 -15.54 26.73 0.78
C MET A 56 -16.16 25.43 0.26
N ILE A 57 -17.38 25.51 -0.28
CA ILE A 57 -18.06 24.34 -0.86
C ILE A 57 -17.27 23.83 -2.06
N VAL A 58 -16.82 24.71 -2.96
CA VAL A 58 -16.01 24.32 -4.13
C VAL A 58 -14.68 23.72 -3.69
N PHE A 59 -14.01 24.29 -2.69
CA PHE A 59 -12.77 23.76 -2.14
C PHE A 59 -12.93 22.35 -1.56
N LEU A 60 -13.95 22.14 -0.72
CA LEU A 60 -14.23 20.82 -0.14
C LEU A 60 -14.63 19.83 -1.23
N ALA A 61 -15.53 20.20 -2.12
CA ALA A 61 -16.02 19.33 -3.18
C ALA A 61 -14.87 18.88 -4.10
N THR A 62 -14.02 19.82 -4.55
CA THR A 62 -12.89 19.50 -5.42
C THR A 62 -11.84 18.63 -4.72
N SER A 63 -11.54 18.91 -3.45
CA SER A 63 -10.61 18.10 -2.65
C SER A 63 -11.13 16.67 -2.45
N ILE A 64 -12.42 16.51 -2.13
CA ILE A 64 -13.05 15.19 -1.97
C ILE A 64 -13.09 14.43 -3.31
N VAL A 65 -13.41 15.12 -4.41
CA VAL A 65 -13.40 14.52 -5.76
C VAL A 65 -12.00 14.01 -6.09
N PHE A 66 -10.95 14.79 -5.85
CA PHE A 66 -9.59 14.33 -6.08
C PHE A 66 -9.21 13.14 -5.20
N LEU A 67 -9.53 13.19 -3.91
CA LEU A 67 -9.24 12.10 -2.98
C LEU A 67 -9.95 10.80 -3.37
N THR A 68 -11.23 10.87 -3.71
CA THR A 68 -12.04 9.70 -4.09
C THR A 68 -11.65 9.15 -5.46
N PHE A 69 -11.37 10.01 -6.44
CA PHE A 69 -10.90 9.62 -7.75
C PHE A 69 -9.53 8.96 -7.67
N PHE A 70 -8.63 9.54 -6.89
CA PHE A 70 -7.31 8.97 -6.66
C PHE A 70 -7.39 7.63 -5.92
N HIS A 71 -8.17 7.53 -4.84
CA HIS A 71 -8.38 6.26 -4.13
C HIS A 71 -8.99 5.18 -5.04
N SER A 72 -9.98 5.53 -5.86
CA SER A 72 -10.63 4.61 -6.81
C SER A 72 -9.69 4.16 -7.93
N ILE A 73 -8.88 5.07 -8.47
CA ILE A 73 -7.85 4.74 -9.45
C ILE A 73 -6.78 3.86 -8.82
N TRP A 74 -6.31 4.18 -7.61
CA TRP A 74 -5.27 3.42 -6.97
C TRP A 74 -5.75 2.00 -6.67
N LYS A 75 -6.97 1.84 -6.15
CA LYS A 75 -7.62 0.54 -5.93
C LYS A 75 -7.90 -0.26 -7.21
N LYS A 76 -8.03 0.39 -8.37
CA LYS A 76 -8.21 -0.27 -9.67
C LYS A 76 -6.88 -0.59 -10.38
N ARG A 77 -5.86 0.24 -10.17
CA ARG A 77 -4.52 0.10 -10.77
C ARG A 77 -3.64 -0.84 -9.96
N ILE A 78 -3.80 -0.83 -8.64
CA ILE A 78 -3.49 -1.99 -7.81
C ILE A 78 -4.58 -2.99 -8.18
N LYS A 79 -4.30 -3.88 -9.12
CA LYS A 79 -5.14 -5.08 -9.28
C LYS A 79 -5.36 -5.63 -7.86
N PRO A 80 -6.54 -6.16 -7.51
CA PRO A 80 -6.60 -7.15 -6.45
C PRO A 80 -5.79 -8.36 -6.94
N GLY A 81 -4.46 -8.25 -6.93
CA GLY A 81 -3.61 -9.37 -6.63
C GLY A 81 -4.06 -9.79 -5.25
N THR A 82 -4.85 -10.85 -5.25
CA THR A 82 -4.84 -11.90 -4.24
C THR A 82 -4.72 -11.41 -2.80
N LYS A 83 -5.74 -11.70 -1.98
CA LYS A 83 -5.59 -11.86 -0.53
C LYS A 83 -4.21 -12.46 -0.23
N GLY A 84 -3.27 -11.64 0.23
CA GLY A 84 -1.87 -12.02 0.19
C GLY A 84 -0.99 -10.79 0.24
N ASP A 85 -0.87 -10.25 1.44
CA ASP A 85 0.28 -9.46 1.89
C ASP A 85 1.55 -10.34 1.93
N THR A 86 1.71 -11.24 0.95
CA THR A 86 2.93 -12.01 0.73
C THR A 86 3.88 -11.05 0.09
N THR A 87 4.75 -10.50 0.94
CA THR A 87 6.04 -9.99 0.54
C THR A 87 6.55 -10.81 -0.64
N ASP A 88 6.70 -10.18 -1.81
CA ASP A 88 7.36 -10.71 -2.99
C ASP A 88 8.85 -10.97 -2.67
N PHE A 89 9.11 -11.89 -1.75
CA PHE A 89 10.35 -12.65 -1.78
C PHE A 89 10.29 -13.44 -3.09
N ASN A 90 11.36 -13.37 -3.88
CA ASN A 90 11.54 -14.19 -5.09
C ASN A 90 11.47 -15.68 -4.72
N LEU A 91 10.25 -16.17 -4.52
CA LEU A 91 9.99 -17.50 -4.01
C LEU A 91 10.21 -18.45 -5.16
N GLN A 92 11.33 -19.16 -5.08
CA GLN A 92 11.68 -20.20 -6.03
C GLN A 92 10.81 -21.43 -5.78
N LEU A 93 9.63 -21.43 -6.39
CA LEU A 93 8.73 -22.57 -6.42
C LEU A 93 9.47 -23.80 -6.98
N GLY A 94 9.28 -24.94 -6.34
CA GLY A 94 9.92 -26.19 -6.69
C GLY A 94 11.34 -26.37 -6.16
N LYS A 95 11.91 -25.40 -5.42
CA LYS A 95 13.22 -25.56 -4.79
C LYS A 95 13.14 -26.53 -3.62
N ILE A 96 14.16 -27.39 -3.52
CA ILE A 96 14.36 -28.31 -2.40
C ILE A 96 15.12 -27.58 -1.30
N VAL A 97 14.58 -27.63 -0.09
CA VAL A 97 15.15 -27.01 1.11
C VAL A 97 15.25 -28.03 2.24
N PRO A 98 16.30 -27.96 3.06
CA PRO A 98 16.42 -28.83 4.23
C PRO A 98 15.46 -28.38 5.33
N VAL A 99 14.80 -29.36 5.94
CA VAL A 99 13.96 -29.20 7.13
C VAL A 99 14.84 -29.14 8.37
N THR A 100 14.74 -28.06 9.13
CA THR A 100 15.53 -27.86 10.36
C THR A 100 14.75 -28.21 11.61
N GLU A 101 13.43 -28.03 11.60
CA GLU A 101 12.54 -28.41 12.70
C GLU A 101 11.41 -29.27 12.16
N PHE A 102 10.99 -30.27 12.95
CA PHE A 102 9.93 -31.20 12.59
C PHE A 102 8.67 -30.46 12.11
N ILE A 103 8.11 -30.90 10.97
CA ILE A 103 6.89 -30.32 10.42
C ILE A 103 5.78 -31.35 10.64
N ASP A 104 4.80 -31.01 11.48
CA ASP A 104 3.62 -31.84 11.74
C ASP A 104 2.34 -31.09 11.36
N PRO A 105 1.44 -31.66 10.54
CA PRO A 105 0.18 -31.02 10.19
C PRO A 105 -0.76 -30.76 11.39
N GLY A 106 -0.58 -31.46 12.51
CA GLY A 106 -1.41 -31.36 13.72
C GLY A 106 -0.79 -30.57 14.89
N GLU A 107 0.54 -30.53 15.02
CA GLU A 107 1.21 -29.89 16.17
C GLU A 107 1.77 -28.47 15.92
N GLY A 108 1.94 -28.02 14.68
CA GLY A 108 2.31 -26.62 14.42
C GLY A 108 3.08 -26.35 13.14
N VAL A 109 3.66 -25.14 13.06
CA VAL A 109 4.57 -24.76 11.98
C VAL A 109 5.97 -25.26 12.30
N GLY A 110 6.57 -26.04 11.39
CA GLY A 110 7.99 -26.39 11.49
C GLY A 110 8.87 -25.31 10.86
N LYS A 111 10.16 -25.59 10.68
CA LYS A 111 11.11 -24.65 10.06
C LYS A 111 11.97 -25.30 8.99
N VAL A 112 12.24 -24.56 7.93
CA VAL A 112 13.14 -24.93 6.83
C VAL A 112 14.20 -23.86 6.62
N ARG A 113 15.34 -24.24 6.05
CA ARG A 113 16.38 -23.27 5.68
C ARG A 113 16.25 -22.88 4.22
N TYR A 114 15.86 -21.64 3.97
CA TYR A 114 15.72 -21.08 2.62
C TYR A 114 16.49 -19.76 2.49
N GLN A 115 17.30 -19.66 1.43
CA GLN A 115 18.19 -18.50 1.18
C GLN A 115 19.07 -18.10 2.37
N GLY A 116 19.54 -19.09 3.15
CA GLY A 116 20.41 -18.85 4.30
C GLY A 116 19.68 -18.48 5.60
N ALA A 117 18.39 -18.17 5.55
CA ALA A 117 17.54 -17.88 6.71
C ALA A 117 16.64 -19.06 7.10
N LEU A 118 16.17 -19.06 8.35
CA LEU A 118 15.15 -20.00 8.84
C LEU A 118 13.77 -19.43 8.52
N TRP A 119 12.94 -20.23 7.87
CA TRP A 119 11.58 -19.89 7.48
C TRP A 119 10.60 -20.85 8.14
N ASN A 120 9.46 -20.33 8.55
CA ASN A 120 8.35 -21.18 8.99
C ASN A 120 7.86 -22.00 7.79
N ALA A 121 7.53 -23.26 8.03
CA ALA A 121 7.04 -24.17 7.01
C ALA A 121 5.86 -25.01 7.51
N ARG A 122 4.93 -25.28 6.61
CA ARG A 122 3.79 -26.18 6.82
C ARG A 122 3.75 -27.20 5.70
N SER A 123 3.41 -28.43 6.05
CA SER A 123 3.19 -29.55 5.13
C SER A 123 1.89 -30.25 5.51
N GLU A 124 1.23 -30.87 4.53
CA GLU A 124 0.08 -31.77 4.77
C GLU A 124 0.53 -33.14 5.31
N THR A 125 1.82 -33.44 5.19
CA THR A 125 2.45 -34.69 5.64
C THR A 125 3.53 -34.39 6.66
N LYS A 126 3.81 -35.36 7.54
CA LYS A 126 4.87 -35.25 8.53
C LYS A 126 6.23 -35.29 7.83
N ILE A 127 7.13 -34.36 8.15
CA ILE A 127 8.49 -34.33 7.61
C ILE A 127 9.48 -34.24 8.77
N ALA A 128 10.45 -35.16 8.80
CA ALA A 128 11.43 -35.24 9.87
C ALA A 128 12.51 -34.13 9.74
N PRO A 129 13.05 -33.62 10.86
CA PRO A 129 14.21 -32.74 10.80
C PRO A 129 15.39 -33.47 10.14
N GLY A 130 16.08 -32.79 9.22
CA GLY A 130 17.15 -33.37 8.41
C GLY A 130 16.71 -33.94 7.06
N GLU A 131 15.39 -34.06 6.82
CA GLU A 131 14.87 -34.39 5.49
C GLU A 131 14.82 -33.16 4.59
N SER A 132 14.58 -33.41 3.30
CA SER A 132 14.44 -32.36 2.30
C SER A 132 12.99 -32.21 1.89
N ALA A 133 12.51 -30.97 1.83
CA ALA A 133 11.16 -30.64 1.42
C ALA A 133 11.18 -29.70 0.20
N ARG A 134 10.22 -29.84 -0.69
CA ARG A 134 10.05 -29.02 -1.89
C ARG A 134 9.05 -27.90 -1.62
N ILE A 135 9.41 -26.67 -1.95
CA ILE A 135 8.52 -25.52 -1.82
C ILE A 135 7.44 -25.58 -2.89
N LYS A 136 6.18 -25.73 -2.48
CA LYS A 136 4.99 -25.68 -3.34
C LYS A 136 4.38 -24.28 -3.41
N GLY A 137 4.56 -23.48 -2.36
CA GLY A 137 3.99 -22.14 -2.27
C GLY A 137 4.41 -21.41 -0.99
N CYS A 138 3.85 -20.24 -0.78
CA CYS A 138 3.98 -19.48 0.47
C CYS A 138 2.59 -18.97 0.86
N ASP A 139 2.24 -19.14 2.13
CA ASP A 139 1.09 -18.53 2.76
C ASP A 139 1.58 -17.50 3.78
N ASN A 140 1.47 -16.22 3.42
CA ASN A 140 1.96 -15.08 4.19
C ASN A 140 3.48 -15.11 4.46
N LEU A 141 3.89 -15.64 5.62
CA LEU A 141 5.29 -15.80 6.08
C LEU A 141 5.64 -17.28 6.35
N THR A 142 4.78 -18.20 5.91
CA THR A 142 4.95 -19.64 6.10
C THR A 142 5.03 -20.32 4.74
N LEU A 143 6.13 -21.03 4.50
CA LEU A 143 6.33 -21.81 3.28
C LEU A 143 5.46 -23.06 3.29
N ILE A 144 4.73 -23.30 2.20
CA ILE A 144 4.02 -24.56 1.99
C ILE A 144 5.01 -25.50 1.31
N VAL A 145 5.32 -26.61 1.98
CA VAL A 145 6.33 -27.58 1.53
C VAL A 145 5.77 -28.99 1.48
N GLU A 146 6.34 -29.81 0.62
CA GLU A 146 5.99 -31.22 0.42
C GLU A 146 7.26 -32.08 0.58
N PRO A 147 7.18 -33.30 1.12
CA PRO A 147 8.33 -34.18 1.23
C PRO A 147 8.85 -34.54 -0.16
N VAL A 148 10.17 -34.56 -0.31
CA VAL A 148 10.81 -35.11 -1.51
C VAL A 148 11.21 -36.54 -1.20
N ASP A 149 10.66 -37.49 -1.95
CA ASP A 149 11.07 -38.89 -1.85
C ASP A 149 12.56 -39.01 -2.20
N LYS A 150 13.34 -39.71 -1.35
CA LYS A 150 14.74 -40.05 -1.63
C LYS A 150 14.77 -41.16 -2.68
N GLY A 151 14.49 -40.80 -3.93
CA GLY A 151 14.33 -41.76 -5.01
C GLY A 151 14.64 -41.18 -6.39
N GLU A 152 15.86 -40.67 -6.57
CA GLU A 152 16.65 -40.83 -7.81
C GLU A 152 18.15 -40.79 -7.50
#